data_AF-A0A1V5R6P3-F1
#
_entry.id   AF-A0A1V5R6P3-F1
#
_cell.length_a   1.000
_cell.length_b   1.000
_cell.length_c   1.000
_cell.angle_alpha   90.00
_cell.angle_beta   90.00
_cell.angle_gamma   90.00
#
_symmetry.space_group_name_H-M   'P 1'
#
loop_
_entity.id
_entity.type
_entity.pdbx_description
1 polymer ?
#
loop_
_entity_poly.entity_id
_entity_poly.type
_entity_poly.pdbx_seq_one_letter_code
_entity_poly.pdbx_strand_id
1 'polypeptide(L)'
;MEDGATVPIYYESRLARIELDEEEKPKIDAEVDDLTEDDSEVDQERFKKKWSTVEALVGSDKRLALVAKDMVAHVEDRVAALDGKAMVVCMSRRICVKLYDEIVKLRPDWHSADDSAGAVKIVMTGAASDPEEWQRHIGNKARRDLLAKRARDPKDPLKLVIVRDMWLTGFDAPCMHTMYVDKPMKGHGLMQAIARVNRVFRDKPAGLIVDYIGIAQNLKSALQQYSKNDQENTGVDEAQAIAVMMEKYEVVRDMYHGYDYASAMSGTPQERLAMMAGAIEWILDLQQKLAAKETTKEGKKNAHRRYQDAVLALSKAFALASASDEAREIREEVGFFQAIRAALVKSSTGSGVTQQERELAIQQIVSRAVVSTEIVDILAAAGIKSPDISILSDEFLAEVQQMEKKNLALEALRKLLADGIRSRSKANVVQTKAFSERLEDAVARYHANAITTAEVLQELIQLAKDIRTARQRGEESGLSDEEIAFYDALAENESALQIMGDDKLRLIAHELLVSLRENVSVDWAHRDSARARMRVLVKRILRKYGYPPDLQDAAVQTVLRQAEALTSTWPLRG
;
A
#
# COMPACT_ATOMS: atom_id res chain seq x y z
N MET A 1 25.13 6.97 3.40
CA MET A 1 24.03 7.02 2.41
C MET A 1 23.23 8.30 2.62
N GLU A 2 23.42 9.33 1.79
CA GLU A 2 22.62 10.57 1.85
C GLU A 2 21.47 10.60 0.80
N ASP A 3 21.48 9.72 -0.21
CA ASP A 3 20.57 9.84 -1.37
C ASP A 3 19.32 8.94 -1.38
N GLY A 4 19.10 8.08 -0.36
CA GLY A 4 17.87 7.28 -0.24
C GLY A 4 17.56 6.36 -1.45
N ALA A 5 18.57 5.96 -2.23
CA ALA A 5 18.40 5.22 -3.49
C ALA A 5 18.43 3.68 -3.33
N THR A 6 18.81 3.16 -2.16
CA THR A 6 18.94 1.73 -1.88
C THR A 6 18.36 1.33 -0.52
N VAL A 7 17.90 0.08 -0.41
CA VAL A 7 17.43 -0.57 0.83
C VAL A 7 18.47 -1.57 1.37
N PRO A 8 18.41 -1.95 2.66
CA PRO A 8 19.26 -2.98 3.25
C PRO A 8 19.22 -4.31 2.49
N ILE A 9 20.23 -5.17 2.72
CA ILE A 9 20.29 -6.54 2.15
C ILE A 9 20.28 -7.56 3.29
N TYR A 10 19.31 -8.46 3.25
CA TYR A 10 19.19 -9.63 4.12
C TYR A 10 19.76 -10.85 3.42
N TYR A 11 20.38 -11.72 4.19
CA TYR A 11 21.01 -12.93 3.69
C TYR A 11 20.42 -14.14 4.40
N GLU A 12 20.04 -15.14 3.62
CA GLU A 12 19.42 -16.37 4.10
C GLU A 12 20.16 -17.56 3.50
N SER A 13 20.75 -18.40 4.37
CA SER A 13 21.42 -19.63 3.95
C SER A 13 20.45 -20.79 3.94
N ARG A 14 20.23 -21.41 2.78
CA ARG A 14 19.39 -22.61 2.64
C ARG A 14 20.21 -23.88 2.41
N LEU A 15 21.52 -23.80 2.57
CA LEU A 15 22.46 -24.91 2.37
C LEU A 15 22.14 -26.12 3.26
N ALA A 16 21.66 -25.88 4.49
CA ALA A 16 21.25 -26.94 5.42
C ALA A 16 19.96 -27.67 4.99
N ARG A 17 19.08 -27.03 4.21
CA ARG A 17 17.81 -27.63 3.73
C ARG A 17 18.01 -28.53 2.52
N ILE A 18 19.14 -28.38 1.84
CA ILE A 18 19.54 -29.19 0.69
C ILE A 18 20.54 -30.24 1.22
N GLU A 19 20.04 -31.36 1.75
CA GLU A 19 20.87 -32.47 2.22
C GLU A 19 21.74 -33.02 1.06
N LEU A 20 22.95 -32.49 0.94
CA LEU A 20 24.05 -33.09 0.20
C LEU A 20 24.72 -34.13 1.11
N ASP A 21 25.18 -35.24 0.53
CA ASP A 21 25.91 -36.26 1.28
C ASP A 21 27.09 -35.61 2.04
N GLU A 22 27.25 -35.94 3.32
CA GLU A 22 28.26 -35.35 4.23
C GLU A 22 29.71 -35.53 3.72
N GLU A 23 29.94 -36.48 2.80
CA GLU A 23 31.23 -36.71 2.14
C GLU A 23 31.50 -35.81 0.92
N GLU A 24 30.47 -35.12 0.39
CA GLU A 24 30.56 -34.24 -0.77
C GLU A 24 30.66 -32.76 -0.39
N LYS A 25 30.01 -32.32 0.70
CA LYS A 25 30.06 -30.93 1.18
C LYS A 25 31.49 -30.36 1.34
N PRO A 26 32.44 -31.04 2.00
CA PRO A 26 33.79 -30.49 2.19
C PRO A 26 34.58 -30.36 0.87
N LYS A 27 34.24 -31.17 -0.14
CA LYS A 27 34.89 -31.13 -1.47
C LYS A 27 34.39 -29.93 -2.27
N ILE A 28 33.11 -29.60 -2.16
CA ILE A 28 32.51 -28.42 -2.79
C ILE A 28 33.08 -27.15 -2.18
N ASP A 29 33.08 -27.05 -0.84
CA ASP A 29 33.58 -25.85 -0.15
C ASP A 29 35.06 -25.59 -0.50
N ALA A 30 35.91 -26.63 -0.50
CA ALA A 30 37.31 -26.51 -0.89
C ALA A 30 37.50 -26.15 -2.38
N GLU A 31 36.75 -26.76 -3.30
CA GLU A 31 36.85 -26.43 -4.72
C GLU A 31 36.28 -25.05 -5.06
N VAL A 32 35.24 -24.62 -4.35
CA VAL A 32 34.61 -23.29 -4.47
C VAL A 32 35.51 -22.20 -3.91
N ASP A 33 36.15 -22.42 -2.76
CA ASP A 33 37.08 -21.45 -2.15
C ASP A 33 38.35 -21.25 -3.00
N ASP A 34 38.80 -22.29 -3.70
CA ASP A 34 39.93 -22.23 -4.64
C ASP A 34 39.62 -21.61 -6.02
N LEU A 35 38.34 -21.37 -6.36
CA LEU A 35 37.95 -20.75 -7.64
C LEU A 35 38.16 -19.23 -7.56
N THR A 36 39.17 -18.72 -8.28
CA THR A 36 39.47 -17.29 -8.48
C THR A 36 39.17 -16.87 -9.91
N GLU A 37 38.56 -15.69 -10.12
CA GLU A 37 38.27 -15.15 -11.47
C GLU A 37 39.50 -14.54 -12.17
N ASP A 38 40.64 -14.43 -11.47
CA ASP A 38 41.82 -13.61 -11.85
C ASP A 38 43.13 -14.42 -12.06
N ASP A 39 43.07 -15.57 -12.73
CA ASP A 39 44.27 -16.42 -12.90
C ASP A 39 44.78 -16.57 -14.36
N SER A 40 46.09 -16.84 -14.47
CA SER A 40 46.91 -16.89 -15.69
C SER A 40 46.51 -17.99 -16.70
N GLU A 41 47.03 -17.95 -17.94
CA GLU A 41 46.72 -18.92 -19.00
C GLU A 41 46.98 -20.40 -18.60
N VAL A 42 47.94 -20.67 -17.72
CA VAL A 42 48.28 -22.02 -17.23
C VAL A 42 47.27 -22.52 -16.18
N ASP A 43 46.62 -21.60 -15.46
CA ASP A 43 45.61 -21.89 -14.45
C ASP A 43 44.21 -22.06 -15.06
N GLN A 44 43.97 -21.59 -16.29
CA GLN A 44 42.68 -21.73 -16.97
C GLN A 44 42.26 -23.18 -17.23
N GLU A 45 43.18 -24.10 -17.51
CA GLU A 45 42.84 -25.53 -17.69
C GLU A 45 42.46 -26.20 -16.37
N ARG A 46 43.17 -25.88 -15.28
CA ARG A 46 42.83 -26.35 -13.93
C ARG A 46 41.50 -25.77 -13.47
N PHE A 47 41.28 -24.48 -13.72
CA PHE A 47 40.02 -23.79 -13.45
C PHE A 47 38.87 -24.44 -14.22
N LYS A 48 39.01 -24.70 -15.53
CA LYS A 48 37.99 -25.40 -16.34
C LYS A 48 37.66 -26.78 -15.78
N LYS A 49 38.67 -27.55 -15.36
CA LYS A 49 38.47 -28.88 -14.78
C LYS A 49 37.70 -28.80 -13.45
N LYS A 50 38.14 -27.95 -12.52
CA LYS A 50 37.43 -27.72 -11.23
C LYS A 50 36.00 -27.21 -11.46
N TRP A 51 35.82 -26.25 -12.36
CA TRP A 51 34.51 -25.72 -12.74
C TRP A 51 33.58 -26.81 -13.26
N SER A 52 34.08 -27.75 -14.06
CA SER A 52 33.27 -28.86 -14.57
C SER A 52 32.83 -29.85 -13.47
N THR A 53 33.68 -30.09 -12.47
CA THR A 53 33.35 -30.93 -11.31
C THR A 53 32.25 -30.27 -10.48
N VAL A 54 32.42 -29.00 -10.11
CA VAL A 54 31.44 -28.23 -9.35
C VAL A 54 30.12 -28.12 -10.14
N GLU A 55 30.16 -27.91 -11.45
CA GLU A 55 28.95 -27.85 -12.29
C GLU A 55 28.20 -29.20 -12.35
N ALA A 56 28.92 -30.32 -12.34
CA ALA A 56 28.30 -31.65 -12.32
C ALA A 56 27.55 -31.89 -11.01
N LEU A 57 28.15 -31.48 -9.89
CA LEU A 57 27.56 -31.64 -8.56
C LEU A 57 26.37 -30.70 -8.34
N VAL A 58 26.57 -29.40 -8.58
CA VAL A 58 25.52 -28.36 -8.45
C VAL A 58 24.34 -28.69 -9.38
N GLY A 59 24.63 -29.20 -10.58
CA GLY A 59 23.64 -29.58 -11.59
C GLY A 59 23.14 -31.03 -11.53
N SER A 60 23.33 -31.73 -10.41
CA SER A 60 22.79 -33.09 -10.21
C SER A 60 21.27 -33.06 -10.08
N ASP A 61 20.59 -34.02 -10.70
CA ASP A 61 19.11 -34.00 -10.80
C ASP A 61 18.44 -34.08 -9.42
N LYS A 62 19.00 -34.89 -8.51
CA LYS A 62 18.52 -35.01 -7.12
C LYS A 62 18.59 -33.66 -6.39
N ARG A 63 19.71 -32.94 -6.49
CA ARG A 63 19.89 -31.63 -5.85
C ARG A 63 18.97 -30.59 -6.47
N LEU A 64 18.91 -30.51 -7.79
CA LEU A 64 18.06 -29.52 -8.49
C LEU A 64 16.58 -29.73 -8.19
N ALA A 65 16.11 -30.97 -8.02
CA ALA A 65 14.73 -31.23 -7.59
C ALA A 65 14.44 -30.69 -6.19
N LEU A 66 15.38 -30.84 -5.24
CA LEU A 66 15.28 -30.28 -3.88
C LEU A 66 15.29 -28.75 -3.91
N VAL A 67 16.23 -28.15 -4.65
CA VAL A 67 16.33 -26.69 -4.82
C VAL A 67 15.06 -26.13 -5.48
N ALA A 68 14.55 -26.77 -6.54
CA ALA A 68 13.33 -26.35 -7.20
C ALA A 68 12.12 -26.40 -6.26
N LYS A 69 11.98 -27.49 -5.49
CA LYS A 69 10.89 -27.66 -4.52
C LYS A 69 10.90 -26.57 -3.46
N ASP A 70 12.06 -26.33 -2.86
CA ASP A 70 12.24 -25.31 -1.82
C ASP A 70 12.04 -23.90 -2.39
N MET A 71 12.67 -23.59 -3.52
CA MET A 71 12.58 -22.27 -4.17
C MET A 71 11.16 -21.95 -4.63
N VAL A 72 10.41 -22.91 -5.19
CA VAL A 72 9.01 -22.68 -5.58
C VAL A 72 8.17 -22.29 -4.37
N ALA A 73 8.27 -23.05 -3.27
CA ALA A 73 7.56 -22.74 -2.04
C ALA A 73 7.96 -21.35 -1.49
N HIS A 74 9.26 -21.05 -1.51
CA HIS A 74 9.77 -19.75 -1.08
C HIS A 74 9.27 -18.59 -1.96
N VAL A 75 9.34 -18.72 -3.29
CA VAL A 75 8.83 -17.70 -4.23
C VAL A 75 7.36 -17.43 -3.98
N GLU A 76 6.54 -18.47 -3.78
CA GLU A 76 5.11 -18.32 -3.51
C GLU A 76 4.86 -17.56 -2.20
N ASP A 77 5.54 -17.94 -1.12
CA ASP A 77 5.45 -17.27 0.18
C ASP A 77 5.88 -15.79 0.06
N ARG A 78 6.98 -15.51 -0.66
CA ARG A 78 7.52 -14.16 -0.84
C ARG A 78 6.61 -13.28 -1.69
N VAL A 79 6.13 -13.77 -2.83
CA VAL A 79 5.27 -13.01 -3.76
C VAL A 79 3.88 -12.77 -3.16
N ALA A 80 3.41 -13.67 -2.29
CA ALA A 80 2.21 -13.45 -1.51
C ALA A 80 2.39 -12.32 -0.47
N ALA A 81 3.55 -12.24 0.18
CA ALA A 81 3.83 -11.25 1.22
C ALA A 81 4.25 -9.87 0.67
N LEU A 82 4.91 -9.83 -0.49
CA LEU A 82 5.48 -8.62 -1.08
C LEU A 82 5.27 -8.61 -2.60
N ASP A 83 4.63 -7.56 -3.11
CA ASP A 83 4.46 -7.39 -4.56
C ASP A 83 5.81 -7.10 -5.23
N GLY A 84 6.18 -7.97 -6.16
CA GLY A 84 7.36 -7.84 -6.97
C GLY A 84 7.76 -9.16 -7.62
N LYS A 85 9.06 -9.30 -7.86
CA LYS A 85 9.61 -10.42 -8.62
C LYS A 85 10.90 -10.92 -7.99
N ALA A 86 11.26 -12.13 -8.39
CA ALA A 86 12.51 -12.75 -8.01
C ALA A 86 13.32 -13.18 -9.24
N MET A 87 14.62 -13.35 -9.01
CA MET A 87 15.53 -13.95 -9.99
C MET A 87 16.37 -15.03 -9.35
N VAL A 88 16.76 -16.04 -10.13
CA VAL A 88 17.72 -17.07 -9.72
C VAL A 88 18.95 -17.01 -10.62
N VAL A 89 20.12 -17.05 -10.00
CA VAL A 89 21.41 -17.03 -10.67
C VAL A 89 22.00 -18.44 -10.63
N CYS A 90 22.01 -19.12 -11.78
CA CYS A 90 22.52 -20.48 -11.91
C CYS A 90 23.96 -20.49 -12.44
N MET A 91 24.72 -21.50 -12.06
CA MET A 91 26.12 -21.67 -12.47
C MET A 91 26.31 -21.87 -13.98
N SER A 92 25.41 -22.58 -14.65
CA SER A 92 25.51 -22.88 -16.09
C SER A 92 24.17 -22.84 -16.81
N ARG A 93 24.21 -22.73 -18.14
CA ARG A 93 23.00 -22.73 -19.00
C ARG A 93 22.25 -24.06 -18.93
N ARG A 94 22.99 -25.17 -18.82
CA ARG A 94 22.43 -26.50 -18.58
C ARG A 94 21.64 -26.55 -17.28
N ILE A 95 22.19 -25.97 -16.21
CA ILE A 95 21.51 -25.88 -14.91
C ILE A 95 20.27 -24.98 -15.00
N CYS A 96 20.34 -23.85 -15.71
CA CYS A 96 19.16 -23.01 -15.94
C CYS A 96 17.98 -23.79 -16.54
N VAL A 97 18.25 -24.59 -17.58
CA VAL A 97 17.22 -25.39 -18.27
C VAL A 97 16.70 -26.51 -17.38
N LYS A 98 17.59 -27.27 -16.73
CA LYS A 98 17.16 -28.31 -15.80
C LYS A 98 16.32 -27.77 -14.64
N LEU A 99 16.74 -26.66 -14.05
CA LEU A 99 16.00 -26.02 -12.96
C LEU A 99 14.64 -25.52 -13.43
N TYR A 100 14.57 -24.95 -14.63
CA TYR A 100 13.30 -24.60 -15.27
C TYR A 100 12.36 -25.80 -15.39
N ASP A 101 12.87 -26.92 -15.89
CA ASP A 101 12.08 -28.14 -16.08
C ASP A 101 11.58 -28.70 -14.74
N GLU A 102 12.40 -28.71 -13.69
CA GLU A 102 11.97 -29.10 -12.35
C GLU A 102 10.90 -28.18 -11.77
N ILE A 103 11.02 -26.85 -11.96
CA ILE A 103 9.99 -25.89 -11.56
C ILE A 103 8.68 -26.16 -12.31
N VAL A 104 8.74 -26.39 -13.62
CA VAL A 104 7.55 -26.66 -14.44
C VAL A 104 6.88 -27.98 -14.07
N LYS A 105 7.63 -29.00 -13.64
CA LYS A 105 7.06 -30.24 -13.08
C LYS A 105 6.24 -29.96 -11.81
N LEU A 106 6.72 -29.07 -10.95
CA LEU A 106 6.07 -28.71 -9.69
C LEU A 106 4.91 -27.71 -9.87
N ARG A 107 5.01 -26.82 -10.86
CA ARG A 107 4.04 -25.79 -11.22
C ARG A 107 3.86 -25.70 -12.74
N PRO A 108 3.07 -26.61 -13.34
CA PRO A 108 2.84 -26.62 -14.78
C PRO A 108 2.20 -25.33 -15.31
N ASP A 109 1.39 -24.66 -14.48
CA ASP A 109 0.71 -23.41 -14.75
C ASP A 109 1.65 -22.19 -14.85
N TRP A 110 2.88 -22.29 -14.33
CA TRP A 110 3.87 -21.23 -14.47
C TRP A 110 4.50 -21.20 -15.87
N HIS A 111 4.43 -22.31 -16.60
CA HIS A 111 4.95 -22.41 -17.96
C HIS A 111 4.04 -21.72 -18.98
N SER A 112 4.66 -21.09 -19.97
CA SER A 112 4.00 -20.75 -21.22
C SER A 112 5.03 -20.76 -22.35
N ALA A 113 4.63 -21.28 -23.52
CA ALA A 113 5.42 -21.17 -24.74
C ALA A 113 5.44 -19.73 -25.28
N ASP A 114 4.41 -18.93 -24.98
CA ASP A 114 4.35 -17.51 -25.34
C ASP A 114 5.23 -16.68 -24.40
N ASP A 115 6.18 -15.93 -24.95
CA ASP A 115 7.06 -15.03 -24.19
C ASP A 115 6.36 -13.82 -23.59
N SER A 116 5.12 -13.52 -24.01
CA SER A 116 4.26 -12.51 -23.38
C SER A 116 3.51 -13.03 -22.15
N ALA A 117 3.51 -14.36 -21.91
CA ALA A 117 2.79 -15.00 -20.81
C ALA A 117 3.69 -15.91 -19.95
N GLY A 118 3.10 -16.55 -18.93
CA GLY A 118 3.78 -17.45 -17.99
C GLY A 118 4.47 -16.71 -16.83
N ALA A 119 4.64 -17.42 -15.72
CA ALA A 119 5.18 -16.90 -14.47
C ALA A 119 6.70 -17.15 -14.32
N VAL A 120 7.29 -18.04 -15.12
CA VAL A 120 8.73 -18.33 -15.12
C VAL A 120 9.33 -18.30 -16.52
N LYS A 121 10.48 -17.66 -16.68
CA LYS A 121 11.24 -17.58 -17.95
C LYS A 121 12.75 -17.65 -17.72
N ILE A 122 13.48 -18.20 -18.70
CA ILE A 122 14.94 -18.18 -18.75
C ILE A 122 15.42 -17.01 -19.63
N VAL A 123 16.42 -16.28 -19.14
CA VAL A 123 17.17 -15.27 -19.90
C VAL A 123 18.64 -15.66 -19.92
N MET A 124 19.12 -16.12 -21.07
CA MET A 124 20.52 -16.50 -21.28
C MET A 124 20.97 -16.24 -22.71
N THR A 125 22.29 -16.26 -22.93
CA THR A 125 22.89 -16.24 -24.26
C THR A 125 23.04 -17.66 -24.82
N GLY A 126 23.06 -17.75 -26.15
CA GLY A 126 23.30 -19.00 -26.87
C GLY A 126 24.70 -19.10 -27.43
N ALA A 127 25.09 -20.33 -27.75
CA ALA A 127 26.27 -20.73 -28.49
C ALA A 127 25.84 -21.70 -29.60
N ALA A 128 26.62 -21.78 -30.68
CA ALA A 128 26.32 -22.67 -31.80
C ALA A 128 26.34 -24.16 -31.41
N SER A 129 27.03 -24.51 -30.32
CA SER A 129 27.13 -25.87 -29.79
C SER A 129 26.00 -26.25 -28.83
N ASP A 130 25.00 -25.39 -28.62
CA ASP A 130 23.92 -25.66 -27.67
C ASP A 130 22.91 -26.67 -28.21
N PRO A 131 22.36 -27.54 -27.34
CA PRO A 131 21.24 -28.41 -27.69
C PRO A 131 20.05 -27.64 -28.28
N GLU A 132 19.36 -28.27 -29.24
CA GLU A 132 18.20 -27.69 -29.92
C GLU A 132 17.07 -27.32 -28.93
N GLU A 133 16.88 -28.13 -27.90
CA GLU A 133 15.91 -27.91 -26.83
C GLU A 133 16.11 -26.56 -26.10
N TRP A 134 17.33 -26.01 -26.06
CA TRP A 134 17.63 -24.73 -25.40
C TRP A 134 17.27 -23.53 -26.26
N GLN A 135 17.08 -23.71 -27.58
CA GLN A 135 16.84 -22.61 -28.51
C GLN A 135 15.57 -21.82 -28.16
N ARG A 136 14.57 -22.50 -27.58
CA ARG A 136 13.35 -21.88 -27.05
C ARG A 136 13.61 -20.83 -25.96
N HIS A 137 14.77 -20.88 -25.30
CA HIS A 137 15.16 -19.99 -24.21
C HIS A 137 16.22 -18.95 -24.61
N ILE A 138 17.01 -19.21 -25.65
CA ILE A 138 18.16 -18.39 -26.04
C ILE A 138 17.71 -17.10 -26.74
N GLY A 139 16.75 -17.20 -27.67
CA GLY A 139 16.05 -16.08 -28.31
C GLY A 139 16.88 -14.92 -28.89
N ASN A 140 16.19 -13.99 -29.54
CA ASN A 140 16.81 -12.81 -30.14
C ASN A 140 16.80 -11.58 -29.19
N LYS A 141 17.33 -10.45 -29.66
CA LYS A 141 17.34 -9.20 -28.88
C LYS A 141 15.93 -8.76 -28.48
N ALA A 142 14.96 -8.85 -29.40
CA ALA A 142 13.58 -8.45 -29.14
C ALA A 142 12.93 -9.28 -28.01
N ARG A 143 13.20 -10.59 -27.96
CA ARG A 143 12.77 -11.45 -26.84
C ARG A 143 13.34 -10.98 -25.51
N ARG A 144 14.65 -10.69 -25.47
CA ARG A 144 15.31 -10.21 -24.23
C ARG A 144 14.75 -8.87 -23.77
N ASP A 145 14.48 -7.96 -24.69
CA ASP A 145 13.89 -6.65 -24.40
C ASP A 145 12.44 -6.80 -23.87
N LEU A 146 11.66 -7.74 -24.43
CA LEU A 146 10.33 -8.09 -23.93
C LEU A 146 10.40 -8.63 -22.49
N LEU A 147 11.24 -9.63 -22.24
CA LEU A 147 11.38 -10.21 -20.90
C LEU A 147 11.89 -9.19 -19.88
N ALA A 148 12.80 -8.30 -20.28
CA ALA A 148 13.25 -7.19 -19.44
C ALA A 148 12.10 -6.24 -19.10
N LYS A 149 11.22 -5.92 -20.06
CA LYS A 149 10.01 -5.11 -19.82
C LYS A 149 9.07 -5.80 -18.83
N ARG A 150 8.78 -7.09 -19.04
CA ARG A 150 7.94 -7.91 -18.15
C ARG A 150 8.52 -8.01 -16.74
N ALA A 151 9.84 -8.15 -16.62
CA ALA A 151 10.54 -8.22 -15.33
C ALA A 151 10.60 -6.87 -14.59
N ARG A 152 10.35 -5.73 -15.26
CA ARG A 152 10.25 -4.41 -14.61
C ARG A 152 8.84 -4.07 -14.15
N ASP A 153 7.81 -4.71 -14.71
CA ASP A 153 6.42 -4.42 -14.40
C ASP A 153 5.88 -5.35 -13.29
N PRO A 154 5.67 -4.86 -12.05
CA PRO A 154 5.16 -5.69 -10.95
C PRO A 154 3.80 -6.35 -11.24
N LYS A 155 2.98 -5.73 -12.12
CA LYS A 155 1.64 -6.23 -12.49
C LYS A 155 1.69 -7.33 -13.54
N ASP A 156 2.82 -7.52 -14.21
CA ASP A 156 2.97 -8.60 -15.18
C ASP A 156 3.00 -9.97 -14.48
N PRO A 157 2.37 -11.02 -15.06
CA PRO A 157 2.34 -12.38 -14.51
C PRO A 157 3.72 -13.02 -14.27
N LEU A 158 4.80 -12.54 -14.91
CA LEU A 158 6.15 -13.05 -14.71
C LEU A 158 6.60 -12.81 -13.26
N LYS A 159 6.85 -13.86 -12.49
CA LYS A 159 7.28 -13.76 -11.08
C LYS A 159 8.72 -14.20 -10.85
N LEU A 160 9.24 -15.14 -11.65
CA LEU A 160 10.59 -15.68 -11.52
C LEU A 160 11.36 -15.62 -12.84
N VAL A 161 12.60 -15.12 -12.81
CA VAL A 161 13.51 -15.19 -13.96
C VAL A 161 14.77 -15.97 -13.63
N ILE A 162 15.10 -16.94 -14.48
CA ILE A 162 16.30 -17.77 -14.36
C ILE A 162 17.39 -17.18 -15.26
N VAL A 163 18.54 -16.87 -14.70
CA VAL A 163 19.68 -16.29 -15.42
C VAL A 163 20.97 -17.04 -15.09
N ARG A 164 21.94 -16.99 -16.03
CA ARG A 164 23.33 -17.37 -15.73
C ARG A 164 24.17 -16.13 -15.42
N ASP A 165 24.46 -15.33 -16.46
CA ASP A 165 25.25 -14.09 -16.34
C ASP A 165 24.47 -12.85 -16.78
N MET A 166 23.39 -13.07 -17.53
CA MET A 166 22.50 -12.00 -17.97
C MET A 166 21.89 -11.31 -16.75
N TRP A 167 21.76 -9.99 -16.85
CA TRP A 167 21.13 -9.14 -15.83
C TRP A 167 21.87 -9.04 -14.48
N LEU A 168 23.05 -9.65 -14.34
CA LEU A 168 23.94 -9.37 -13.21
C LEU A 168 24.57 -7.97 -13.32
N THR A 169 24.74 -7.48 -14.55
CA THR A 169 25.22 -6.13 -14.85
C THR A 169 24.23 -5.36 -15.72
N GLY A 170 24.12 -4.05 -15.47
CA GLY A 170 23.35 -3.11 -16.31
C GLY A 170 21.82 -3.25 -16.31
N PHE A 171 21.27 -4.34 -15.79
CA PHE A 171 19.82 -4.51 -15.63
C PHE A 171 19.34 -3.88 -14.32
N ASP A 172 18.23 -3.15 -14.40
CA ASP A 172 17.59 -2.49 -13.27
C ASP A 172 16.10 -2.77 -13.31
N ALA A 173 15.60 -3.34 -12.21
CA ALA A 173 14.20 -3.64 -11.97
C ALA A 173 13.94 -3.42 -10.47
N PRO A 174 13.48 -2.22 -10.07
CA PRO A 174 13.28 -1.89 -8.66
C PRO A 174 12.38 -2.89 -7.89
N CYS A 175 11.37 -3.46 -8.58
CA CYS A 175 10.47 -4.48 -8.03
C CYS A 175 11.10 -5.86 -7.79
N MET A 176 12.37 -6.07 -8.17
CA MET A 176 13.10 -7.31 -7.87
C MET A 176 13.47 -7.32 -6.38
N HIS A 177 12.81 -8.14 -5.58
CA HIS A 177 13.00 -8.17 -4.12
C HIS A 177 13.84 -9.34 -3.62
N THR A 178 13.95 -10.42 -4.40
CA THR A 178 14.66 -11.64 -4.00
C THR A 178 15.56 -12.15 -5.11
N MET A 179 16.80 -12.49 -4.76
CA MET A 179 17.76 -13.16 -5.61
C MET A 179 18.13 -14.49 -4.98
N TYR A 180 17.84 -15.58 -5.68
CA TYR A 180 18.34 -16.91 -5.35
C TYR A 180 19.69 -17.11 -6.00
N VAL A 181 20.66 -17.59 -5.24
CA VAL A 181 22.03 -17.81 -5.72
C VAL A 181 22.32 -19.30 -5.69
N ASP A 182 22.56 -19.85 -6.89
CA ASP A 182 23.02 -21.22 -7.12
C ASP A 182 24.25 -21.20 -8.05
N LYS A 183 25.16 -20.26 -7.78
CA LYS A 183 26.38 -20.02 -8.54
C LYS A 183 27.49 -19.55 -7.60
N PRO A 184 28.70 -20.14 -7.64
CA PRO A 184 29.85 -19.61 -6.93
C PRO A 184 30.16 -18.20 -7.44
N MET A 185 30.17 -17.20 -6.56
CA MET A 185 30.44 -15.81 -6.90
C MET A 185 31.29 -15.15 -5.81
N LYS A 186 32.24 -14.30 -6.22
CA LYS A 186 33.16 -13.58 -5.33
C LYS A 186 33.38 -12.14 -5.80
N GLY A 187 33.97 -11.32 -4.93
CA GLY A 187 34.45 -9.98 -5.25
C GLY A 187 33.42 -9.07 -5.93
N HIS A 188 33.85 -8.37 -6.99
CA HIS A 188 33.03 -7.40 -7.70
C HIS A 188 31.82 -8.02 -8.40
N GLY A 189 31.94 -9.24 -8.94
CA GLY A 189 30.83 -9.95 -9.59
C GLY A 189 29.69 -10.24 -8.62
N LEU A 190 30.01 -10.67 -7.40
CA LEU A 190 29.03 -10.87 -6.34
C LEU A 190 28.34 -9.55 -5.93
N MET A 191 29.10 -8.47 -5.75
CA MET A 191 28.55 -7.16 -5.41
C MET A 191 27.60 -6.62 -6.48
N GLN A 192 27.96 -6.76 -7.75
CA GLN A 192 27.12 -6.31 -8.87
C GLN A 192 25.80 -7.09 -8.95
N ALA A 193 25.83 -8.38 -8.62
CA ALA A 193 24.65 -9.25 -8.56
C ALA A 193 23.73 -8.86 -7.40
N ILE A 194 24.23 -8.78 -6.15
CA ILE A 194 23.38 -8.47 -4.99
C ILE A 194 22.77 -7.05 -5.06
N ALA A 195 23.46 -6.11 -5.73
CA ALA A 195 22.92 -4.77 -5.98
C ALA A 195 21.69 -4.75 -6.91
N ARG A 196 21.31 -5.88 -7.52
CA ARG A 196 20.07 -5.97 -8.32
C ARG A 196 18.81 -5.98 -7.46
N VAL A 197 18.93 -6.41 -6.20
CA VAL A 197 17.77 -6.51 -5.29
C VAL A 197 17.76 -5.46 -4.20
N ASN A 198 18.71 -4.51 -4.18
CA ASN A 198 18.76 -3.48 -3.15
C ASN A 198 18.19 -2.12 -3.59
N ARG A 199 17.55 -2.02 -4.75
CA ARG A 199 16.87 -0.79 -5.19
C ARG A 199 15.63 -0.50 -4.37
N VAL A 200 15.42 0.78 -4.04
CA VAL A 200 14.18 1.26 -3.40
C VAL A 200 13.01 1.10 -4.35
N PHE A 201 11.95 0.47 -3.86
CA PHE A 201 10.72 0.27 -4.61
C PHE A 201 9.55 0.18 -3.65
N ARG A 202 8.68 1.20 -3.66
CA ARG A 202 7.55 1.30 -2.73
C ARG A 202 8.00 1.05 -1.29
N ASP A 203 7.28 0.22 -0.54
CA ASP A 203 7.57 -0.15 0.85
C ASP A 203 8.46 -1.39 1.00
N LYS A 204 9.18 -1.79 -0.05
CA LYS A 204 10.14 -2.89 0.01
C LYS A 204 11.12 -2.64 1.17
N PRO A 205 11.12 -3.47 2.22
CA PRO A 205 11.91 -3.21 3.42
C PRO A 205 13.40 -3.47 3.20
N ALA A 206 13.71 -4.47 2.36
CA ALA A 206 15.06 -4.89 2.02
C ALA A 206 15.08 -5.71 0.73
N GLY A 207 16.28 -5.89 0.16
CA GLY A 207 16.57 -6.99 -0.76
C GLY A 207 16.90 -8.27 0.01
N LEU A 208 16.49 -9.42 -0.50
CA LEU A 208 16.79 -10.72 0.09
C LEU A 208 17.68 -11.55 -0.84
N ILE A 209 18.81 -12.02 -0.33
CA ILE A 209 19.68 -13.01 -0.98
C ILE A 209 19.44 -14.36 -0.33
N VAL A 210 18.98 -15.33 -1.12
CA VAL A 210 18.76 -16.71 -0.69
C VAL A 210 19.84 -17.58 -1.32
N ASP A 211 20.63 -18.23 -0.48
CA ASP A 211 21.83 -18.93 -0.91
C ASP A 211 21.69 -20.45 -0.82
N TYR A 212 21.84 -21.13 -1.97
CA TYR A 212 21.83 -22.58 -2.09
C TYR A 212 23.23 -23.20 -2.24
N ILE A 213 24.29 -22.38 -2.30
CA ILE A 213 25.64 -22.83 -2.63
C ILE A 213 26.71 -22.48 -1.59
N GLY A 214 26.53 -21.44 -0.78
CA GLY A 214 27.43 -21.13 0.33
C GLY A 214 28.37 -19.94 0.08
N ILE A 215 27.83 -18.83 -0.42
CA ILE A 215 28.54 -17.56 -0.64
C ILE A 215 28.66 -16.69 0.62
N ALA A 216 28.21 -17.11 1.80
CA ALA A 216 28.20 -16.30 3.02
C ALA A 216 29.53 -15.58 3.31
N GLN A 217 30.66 -16.31 3.30
CA GLN A 217 31.98 -15.74 3.57
C GLN A 217 32.40 -14.78 2.45
N ASN A 218 32.17 -15.17 1.19
CA ASN A 218 32.47 -14.34 0.02
C ASN A 218 31.65 -13.03 0.03
N LEU A 219 30.39 -13.10 0.46
CA LEU A 219 29.52 -11.94 0.64
C LEU A 219 30.06 -11.04 1.74
N LYS A 220 30.41 -11.61 2.91
CA LYS A 220 30.99 -10.85 4.02
C LYS A 220 32.30 -10.16 3.62
N SER A 221 33.20 -10.85 2.94
CA SER A 221 34.47 -10.30 2.44
C SER A 221 34.26 -9.22 1.36
N ALA A 222 33.29 -9.41 0.46
CA ALA A 222 32.98 -8.41 -0.57
C ALA A 222 32.36 -7.13 0.02
N LEU A 223 31.52 -7.28 1.05
CA LEU A 223 30.90 -6.15 1.77
C LEU A 223 31.91 -5.36 2.63
N GLN A 224 32.97 -6.01 3.14
CA GLN A 224 34.04 -5.35 3.90
C GLN A 224 34.83 -4.31 3.10
N GLN A 225 34.76 -4.34 1.76
CA GLN A 225 35.46 -3.41 0.87
C GLN A 225 34.72 -2.06 0.69
N TYR A 226 33.51 -1.90 1.25
CA TYR A 226 32.69 -0.67 1.20
C TYR A 226 32.40 -0.08 2.59
N SER A 227 31.75 1.09 2.64
CA SER A 227 31.70 2.01 3.80
C SER A 227 31.21 1.38 5.11
N LYS A 228 31.66 1.91 6.27
CA LYS A 228 31.28 1.42 7.61
C LYS A 228 29.75 1.35 7.85
N ASN A 229 28.96 2.21 7.20
CA ASN A 229 27.49 2.21 7.35
C ASN A 229 26.80 1.15 6.48
N ASP A 230 27.44 0.70 5.39
CA ASP A 230 26.94 -0.41 4.57
C ASP A 230 27.16 -1.74 5.30
N GLN A 231 28.25 -1.85 6.08
CA GLN A 231 28.58 -3.02 6.91
C GLN A 231 27.58 -3.25 8.07
N GLU A 232 26.98 -2.19 8.62
CA GLU A 232 26.00 -2.31 9.71
C GLU A 232 24.60 -2.77 9.25
N ASN A 233 24.28 -2.67 7.96
CA ASN A 233 22.94 -2.95 7.39
C ASN A 233 22.91 -4.08 6.34
N THR A 234 24.01 -4.81 6.16
CA THR A 234 24.10 -5.89 5.16
C THR A 234 24.53 -7.21 5.81
N GLY A 235 23.77 -8.28 5.53
CA GLY A 235 23.99 -9.59 6.14
C GLY A 235 23.21 -9.83 7.43
N VAL A 236 22.01 -9.23 7.56
CA VAL A 236 21.10 -9.55 8.65
C VAL A 236 20.66 -11.01 8.50
N ASP A 237 20.92 -11.80 9.54
CA ASP A 237 20.61 -13.22 9.65
C ASP A 237 19.09 -13.44 9.65
N GLU A 238 18.62 -14.50 8.99
CA GLU A 238 17.23 -14.98 9.04
C GLU A 238 16.75 -15.08 10.49
N ALA A 239 17.59 -15.57 11.41
CA ALA A 239 17.27 -15.68 12.83
C ALA A 239 16.96 -14.30 13.45
N GLN A 240 17.65 -13.24 13.05
CA GLN A 240 17.40 -11.89 13.53
C GLN A 240 16.10 -11.33 12.93
N ALA A 241 15.82 -11.61 11.65
CA ALA A 241 14.55 -11.23 11.01
C ALA A 241 13.35 -11.90 11.69
N ILE A 242 13.47 -13.20 12.00
CA ILE A 242 12.47 -13.97 12.74
C ILE A 242 12.30 -13.41 14.14
N ALA A 243 13.38 -13.15 14.87
CA ALA A 243 13.31 -12.58 16.22
C ALA A 243 12.58 -11.24 16.26
N VAL A 244 12.89 -10.33 15.32
CA VAL A 244 12.19 -9.04 15.20
C VAL A 244 10.72 -9.25 14.82
N MET A 245 10.41 -10.17 13.91
CA MET A 245 9.03 -10.49 13.55
C MET A 245 8.24 -10.99 14.76
N MET A 246 8.80 -11.93 15.54
CA MET A 246 8.16 -12.47 16.73
C MET A 246 7.99 -11.41 17.83
N GLU A 247 8.98 -10.54 18.05
CA GLU A 247 8.87 -9.41 18.97
C GLU A 247 7.72 -8.48 18.56
N LYS A 248 7.60 -8.12 17.28
CA LYS A 248 6.50 -7.25 16.81
C LYS A 248 5.15 -7.97 16.85
N TYR A 249 5.14 -9.28 16.64
CA TYR A 249 3.95 -10.12 16.73
C TYR A 249 3.41 -10.13 18.17
N GLU A 250 4.28 -10.37 19.15
CA GLU A 250 3.95 -10.31 20.58
C GLU A 250 3.40 -8.93 20.97
N VAL A 251 4.03 -7.84 20.53
CA VAL A 251 3.55 -6.48 20.79
C VAL A 251 2.12 -6.26 20.28
N VAL A 252 1.78 -6.75 19.09
CA VAL A 252 0.42 -6.61 18.53
C VAL A 252 -0.56 -7.53 19.27
N ARG A 253 -0.15 -8.75 19.58
CA ARG A 253 -0.94 -9.73 20.34
C ARG A 253 -1.29 -9.23 21.74
N ASP A 254 -0.35 -8.58 22.42
CA ASP A 254 -0.55 -7.98 23.74
C ASP A 254 -1.59 -6.85 23.74
N MET A 255 -1.78 -6.14 22.62
CA MET A 255 -2.84 -5.14 22.50
C MET A 255 -4.25 -5.76 22.58
N TYR A 256 -4.36 -7.07 22.33
CA TYR A 256 -5.59 -7.83 22.48
C TYR A 256 -5.66 -8.61 23.81
N HIS A 257 -4.76 -8.39 24.76
CA HIS A 257 -4.79 -9.09 26.05
C HIS A 257 -6.14 -8.87 26.76
N GLY A 258 -6.93 -9.93 26.92
CA GLY A 258 -8.29 -9.87 27.49
C GLY A 258 -9.42 -9.88 26.47
N TYR A 259 -9.10 -9.91 25.17
CA TYR A 259 -10.03 -10.10 24.07
C TYR A 259 -9.68 -11.34 23.25
N ASP A 260 -10.59 -12.30 23.21
CA ASP A 260 -10.39 -13.52 22.44
C ASP A 260 -10.80 -13.32 20.97
N TYR A 261 -9.82 -12.99 20.13
CA TYR A 261 -9.99 -12.97 18.68
C TYR A 261 -9.70 -14.34 18.03
N ALA A 262 -8.95 -15.21 18.69
CA ALA A 262 -8.48 -16.47 18.11
C ALA A 262 -9.63 -17.46 17.90
N SER A 263 -10.57 -17.56 18.86
CA SER A 263 -11.68 -18.51 18.79
C SER A 263 -12.62 -18.32 17.59
N ALA A 264 -12.70 -17.11 17.04
CA ALA A 264 -13.56 -16.83 15.88
C ALA A 264 -12.84 -16.94 14.53
N MET A 265 -11.52 -17.16 14.51
CA MET A 265 -10.75 -17.30 13.26
C MET A 265 -11.20 -18.52 12.45
N SER A 266 -11.67 -19.58 13.12
CA SER A 266 -12.23 -20.78 12.49
C SER A 266 -13.75 -20.72 12.27
N GLY A 267 -14.41 -19.62 12.65
CA GLY A 267 -15.86 -19.46 12.55
C GLY A 267 -16.37 -19.19 11.13
N THR A 268 -17.70 -19.16 11.00
CA THR A 268 -18.42 -18.75 9.78
C THR A 268 -18.07 -17.31 9.37
N PRO A 269 -18.28 -16.91 8.10
CA PRO A 269 -18.04 -15.53 7.67
C PRO A 269 -18.73 -14.46 8.54
N GLN A 270 -19.95 -14.76 9.02
CA GLN A 270 -20.71 -13.85 9.88
C GLN A 270 -20.11 -13.74 11.29
N GLU A 271 -19.67 -14.86 11.88
CA GLU A 271 -18.97 -14.87 13.18
C GLU A 271 -17.62 -14.15 13.09
N ARG A 272 -16.89 -14.32 11.98
CA ARG A 272 -15.64 -13.60 11.73
C ARG A 272 -15.87 -12.09 11.68
N LEU A 273 -16.90 -11.62 10.97
CA LEU A 273 -17.22 -10.20 10.90
C LEU A 273 -17.66 -9.64 12.27
N ALA A 274 -18.45 -10.39 13.03
CA ALA A 274 -18.85 -10.00 14.38
C ALA A 274 -17.64 -9.89 15.34
N MET A 275 -16.68 -10.80 15.22
CA MET A 275 -15.42 -10.75 15.96
C MET A 275 -14.56 -9.57 15.50
N MET A 276 -14.45 -9.30 14.21
CA MET A 276 -13.74 -8.12 13.70
C MET A 276 -14.33 -6.82 14.25
N ALA A 277 -15.66 -6.71 14.32
CA ALA A 277 -16.33 -5.59 14.95
C ALA A 277 -15.94 -5.42 16.43
N GLY A 278 -15.85 -6.53 17.18
CA GLY A 278 -15.44 -6.49 18.58
C GLY A 278 -13.96 -6.17 18.77
N ALA A 279 -13.10 -6.66 17.87
CA ALA A 279 -11.67 -6.36 17.85
C ALA A 279 -11.41 -4.88 17.56
N ILE A 280 -12.15 -4.29 16.61
CA ILE A 280 -12.09 -2.85 16.34
C ILE A 280 -12.52 -2.05 17.58
N GLU A 281 -13.65 -2.41 18.21
CA GLU A 281 -14.12 -1.76 19.43
C GLU A 281 -13.06 -1.83 20.54
N TRP A 282 -12.46 -3.01 20.75
CA TRP A 282 -11.42 -3.25 21.73
C TRP A 282 -10.18 -2.37 21.51
N ILE A 283 -9.68 -2.32 20.28
CA ILE A 283 -8.52 -1.51 19.93
C ILE A 283 -8.82 -0.01 20.05
N LEU A 284 -10.01 0.44 19.64
CA LEU A 284 -10.41 1.83 19.81
C LEU A 284 -10.47 2.24 21.29
N ASP A 285 -11.04 1.39 22.16
CA ASP A 285 -11.07 1.60 23.61
C ASP A 285 -9.66 1.61 24.22
N LEU A 286 -8.78 0.67 23.83
CA LEU A 286 -7.38 0.67 24.25
C LEU A 286 -6.68 1.99 23.89
N GLN A 287 -6.84 2.44 22.63
CA GLN A 287 -6.23 3.66 22.16
C GLN A 287 -6.74 4.91 22.89
N GLN A 288 -8.03 4.96 23.24
CA GLN A 288 -8.58 6.02 24.10
C GLN A 288 -7.94 6.01 25.48
N LYS A 289 -7.86 4.84 26.13
CA LYS A 289 -7.24 4.70 27.45
C LYS A 289 -5.77 5.11 27.45
N LEU A 290 -5.04 4.83 26.36
CA LEU A 290 -3.66 5.30 26.18
C LEU A 290 -3.61 6.82 25.97
N ALA A 291 -4.45 7.37 25.10
CA ALA A 291 -4.51 8.81 24.85
C ALA A 291 -4.92 9.62 26.09
N ALA A 292 -5.76 9.05 26.96
CA ALA A 292 -6.15 9.65 28.24
C ALA A 292 -4.99 9.82 29.22
N LYS A 293 -3.92 9.01 29.09
CA LYS A 293 -2.70 9.12 29.91
C LYS A 293 -1.72 10.18 29.38
N GLU A 294 -1.92 10.65 28.15
CA GLU A 294 -1.02 11.58 27.49
C GLU A 294 -1.41 13.04 27.74
N THR A 295 -0.41 13.89 27.99
CA THR A 295 -0.63 15.32 28.28
C THR A 295 -0.40 16.22 27.07
N THR A 296 0.36 15.75 26.07
CA THR A 296 0.68 16.52 24.87
C THR A 296 -0.22 16.14 23.70
N LYS A 297 -0.47 17.09 22.80
CA LYS A 297 -1.25 16.83 21.57
C LYS A 297 -0.61 15.76 20.70
N GLU A 298 0.72 15.73 20.67
CA GLU A 298 1.50 14.74 19.91
C GLU A 298 1.45 13.34 20.55
N GLY A 299 1.58 13.26 21.88
CA GLY A 299 1.41 12.01 22.62
C GLY A 299 0.03 11.38 22.39
N LYS A 300 -1.05 12.18 22.47
CA LYS A 300 -2.42 11.73 22.16
C LYS A 300 -2.55 11.21 20.73
N LYS A 301 -1.97 11.93 19.75
CA LYS A 301 -1.96 11.50 18.35
C LYS A 301 -1.23 10.17 18.17
N ASN A 302 -0.10 9.98 18.84
CA ASN A 302 0.67 8.74 18.80
C ASN A 302 -0.07 7.58 19.47
N ALA A 303 -0.75 7.83 20.59
CA ALA A 303 -1.61 6.85 21.25
C ALA A 303 -2.75 6.37 20.33
N HIS A 304 -3.40 7.28 19.59
CA HIS A 304 -4.42 6.92 18.59
C HIS A 304 -3.89 6.24 17.32
N ARG A 305 -2.56 6.17 17.15
CA ARG A 305 -1.93 5.47 16.01
C ARG A 305 -1.16 4.22 16.42
N ARG A 306 -1.10 3.92 17.72
CA ARG A 306 -0.21 2.92 18.30
C ARG A 306 -0.39 1.54 17.67
N TYR A 307 -1.64 1.13 17.47
CA TYR A 307 -1.98 -0.15 16.85
C TYR A 307 -1.59 -0.17 15.36
N GLN A 308 -1.97 0.86 14.60
CA GLN A 308 -1.69 0.95 13.17
C GLN A 308 -0.18 0.95 12.88
N ASP A 309 0.60 1.62 13.73
CA ASP A 309 2.06 1.68 13.61
C ASP A 309 2.71 0.35 14.03
N ALA A 310 2.21 -0.33 15.07
CA ALA A 310 2.69 -1.65 15.48
C ALA A 310 2.42 -2.72 14.42
N VAL A 311 1.21 -2.77 13.86
CA VAL A 311 0.86 -3.70 12.78
C VAL A 311 1.65 -3.40 11.51
N LEU A 312 1.94 -2.13 11.22
CA LEU A 312 2.82 -1.77 10.10
C LEU A 312 4.24 -2.32 10.31
N ALA A 313 4.80 -2.18 11.51
CA ALA A 313 6.11 -2.71 11.85
C ALA A 313 6.15 -4.25 11.76
N LEU A 314 5.13 -4.93 12.30
CA LEU A 314 4.94 -6.37 12.18
C LEU A 314 4.86 -6.80 10.72
N SER A 315 4.08 -6.10 9.90
CA SER A 315 3.90 -6.45 8.49
C SER A 315 5.21 -6.32 7.70
N LYS A 316 6.05 -5.33 8.03
CA LYS A 316 7.39 -5.18 7.44
C LYS A 316 8.32 -6.32 7.86
N ALA A 317 8.31 -6.69 9.15
CA ALA A 317 9.14 -7.79 9.66
C ALA A 317 8.67 -9.15 9.12
N PHE A 318 7.37 -9.38 9.05
CA PHE A 318 6.76 -10.56 8.45
C PHE A 318 7.13 -10.68 6.97
N ALA A 319 7.10 -9.59 6.22
CA ALA A 319 7.56 -9.59 4.83
C ALA A 319 9.06 -9.86 4.68
N LEU A 320 9.88 -9.77 5.73
CA LEU A 320 11.29 -10.19 5.68
C LEU A 320 11.45 -11.68 5.98
N ALA A 321 10.69 -12.20 6.94
CA ALA A 321 10.77 -13.58 7.42
C ALA A 321 9.69 -14.51 6.83
N SER A 322 8.90 -14.07 5.85
CA SER A 322 7.65 -14.72 5.37
C SER A 322 7.73 -16.21 5.00
N ALA A 323 8.93 -16.71 4.74
CA ALA A 323 9.17 -18.09 4.34
C ALA A 323 9.83 -18.96 5.42
N SER A 324 10.02 -18.42 6.63
CA SER A 324 10.38 -19.20 7.81
C SER A 324 9.17 -20.00 8.32
N ASP A 325 9.42 -21.04 9.12
CA ASP A 325 8.34 -21.86 9.66
C ASP A 325 7.53 -21.10 10.72
N GLU A 326 8.18 -20.24 11.51
CA GLU A 326 7.54 -19.34 12.48
C GLU A 326 6.59 -18.36 11.78
N ALA A 327 6.98 -17.83 10.61
CA ALA A 327 6.11 -16.94 9.84
C ALA A 327 4.89 -17.68 9.27
N ARG A 328 5.00 -18.98 8.98
CA ARG A 328 3.85 -19.80 8.56
C ARG A 328 2.87 -20.00 9.71
N GLU A 329 3.36 -20.23 10.93
CA GLU A 329 2.52 -20.42 12.12
C GLU A 329 1.67 -19.18 12.44
N ILE A 330 2.24 -17.98 12.33
CA ILE A 330 1.52 -16.73 12.69
C ILE A 330 0.79 -16.07 11.52
N ARG A 331 0.84 -16.65 10.31
CA ARG A 331 0.36 -16.04 9.06
C ARG A 331 -1.11 -15.59 9.13
N GLU A 332 -1.97 -16.44 9.67
CA GLU A 332 -3.41 -16.13 9.76
C GLU A 332 -3.67 -14.96 10.71
N GLU A 333 -3.02 -14.94 11.87
CA GLU A 333 -3.13 -13.86 12.85
C GLU A 333 -2.60 -12.53 12.31
N VAL A 334 -1.44 -12.55 11.62
CA VAL A 334 -0.89 -11.36 10.96
C VAL A 334 -1.87 -10.80 9.92
N GLY A 335 -2.49 -11.67 9.11
CA GLY A 335 -3.52 -11.27 8.16
C GLY A 335 -4.75 -10.63 8.81
N PHE A 336 -5.20 -11.18 9.95
CA PHE A 336 -6.25 -10.58 10.76
C PHE A 336 -5.87 -9.19 11.27
N PHE A 337 -4.67 -9.03 11.85
CA PHE A 337 -4.23 -7.74 12.36
C PHE A 337 -4.14 -6.68 11.26
N GLN A 338 -3.65 -7.06 10.09
CA GLN A 338 -3.61 -6.23 8.88
C GLN A 338 -5.02 -5.80 8.44
N ALA A 339 -5.99 -6.71 8.51
CA ALA A 339 -7.38 -6.42 8.16
C ALA A 339 -8.01 -5.39 9.12
N ILE A 340 -7.80 -5.53 10.43
CA ILE A 340 -8.25 -4.54 11.43
C ILE A 340 -7.57 -3.19 11.23
N ARG A 341 -6.25 -3.17 10.97
CA ARG A 341 -5.52 -1.94 10.65
C ARG A 341 -6.10 -1.27 9.40
N ALA A 342 -6.37 -2.04 8.35
CA ALA A 342 -6.93 -1.50 7.11
C ALA A 342 -8.31 -0.86 7.34
N ALA A 343 -9.17 -1.49 8.15
CA ALA A 343 -10.47 -0.94 8.52
C ALA A 343 -10.33 0.42 9.24
N LEU A 344 -9.42 0.51 10.23
CA LEU A 344 -9.16 1.74 11.01
C LEU A 344 -8.49 2.87 10.21
N VAL A 345 -7.60 2.52 9.27
CA VAL A 345 -6.94 3.53 8.41
C VAL A 345 -7.92 4.10 7.36
N LYS A 346 -8.76 3.23 6.77
CA LYS A 346 -9.77 3.66 5.78
C LYS A 346 -10.89 4.49 6.39
N SER A 347 -11.13 4.37 7.70
CA SER A 347 -12.09 5.22 8.40
C SER A 347 -11.48 6.55 8.81
N SER A 348 -10.25 6.57 9.34
CA SER A 348 -9.54 7.79 9.82
C SER A 348 -9.34 8.90 8.78
N THR A 349 -9.30 8.58 7.49
CA THR A 349 -8.92 9.52 6.44
C THR A 349 -10.02 9.72 5.40
N GLY A 350 -10.48 10.97 5.23
CA GLY A 350 -11.25 11.40 4.05
C GLY A 350 -10.36 11.38 2.81
N SER A 351 -10.07 10.19 2.27
CA SER A 351 -9.21 9.89 1.11
C SER A 351 -7.96 10.78 0.88
N GLY A 352 -7.31 11.26 1.93
CA GLY A 352 -5.98 11.86 1.86
C GLY A 352 -4.84 10.83 1.72
N VAL A 353 -5.20 9.55 1.65
CA VAL A 353 -4.29 8.41 1.52
C VAL A 353 -3.69 8.43 0.12
N THR A 354 -2.36 8.52 0.04
CA THR A 354 -1.66 8.43 -1.25
C THR A 354 -2.02 7.11 -1.93
N GLN A 355 -1.97 7.07 -3.27
CA GLN A 355 -2.26 5.84 -4.01
C GLN A 355 -1.37 4.66 -3.54
N GLN A 356 -0.19 4.96 -3.01
CA GLN A 356 0.75 4.01 -2.39
C GLN A 356 0.21 3.37 -1.11
N GLU A 357 -0.35 4.15 -0.18
CA GLU A 357 -0.93 3.61 1.06
C GLU A 357 -2.23 2.82 0.80
N ARG A 358 -2.95 3.13 -0.29
CA ARG A 358 -4.10 2.35 -0.77
C ARG A 358 -3.70 1.01 -1.40
N GLU A 359 -2.61 0.98 -2.17
CA GLU A 359 -2.05 -0.28 -2.69
C GLU A 359 -1.53 -1.17 -1.54
N LEU A 360 -0.88 -0.60 -0.52
CA LEU A 360 -0.37 -1.32 0.66
C LEU A 360 -1.46 -2.11 1.41
N ALA A 361 -2.63 -1.49 1.63
CA ALA A 361 -3.75 -2.11 2.34
C ALA A 361 -4.44 -3.23 1.52
N ILE A 362 -4.25 -3.24 0.20
CA ILE A 362 -4.82 -4.25 -0.70
C ILE A 362 -3.80 -5.37 -0.96
N GLN A 363 -2.50 -5.07 -0.93
CA GLN A 363 -1.44 -6.00 -1.29
C GLN A 363 -0.96 -6.93 -0.17
N GLN A 364 -1.22 -6.61 1.10
CA GLN A 364 -0.95 -7.52 2.22
C GLN A 364 -2.10 -8.51 2.48
N ILE A 365 -3.20 -8.40 1.72
CA ILE A 365 -4.33 -9.32 1.79
C ILE A 365 -4.07 -10.49 0.83
N VAL A 366 -3.07 -11.32 1.15
CA VAL A 366 -2.92 -12.63 0.50
C VAL A 366 -2.98 -13.74 1.54
N SER A 367 -4.19 -14.00 2.02
CA SER A 367 -4.76 -15.35 1.93
C SER A 367 -6.28 -15.30 2.12
N ARG A 368 -7.03 -15.60 1.04
CA ARG A 368 -8.41 -16.13 1.01
C ARG A 368 -9.55 -15.52 1.87
N ALA A 369 -9.35 -14.42 2.59
CA ALA A 369 -10.38 -13.73 3.36
C ALA A 369 -10.61 -12.31 2.83
N VAL A 370 -10.80 -12.17 1.51
CA VAL A 370 -11.29 -10.92 0.93
C VAL A 370 -12.80 -10.86 1.14
N VAL A 371 -13.22 -10.48 2.35
CA VAL A 371 -14.47 -9.74 2.53
C VAL A 371 -14.07 -8.28 2.52
N SER A 372 -14.82 -7.41 1.82
CA SER A 372 -14.58 -5.97 1.87
C SER A 372 -14.58 -5.51 3.33
N THR A 373 -13.40 -5.17 3.85
CA THR A 373 -13.21 -4.74 5.24
C THR A 373 -13.45 -3.24 5.38
N GLU A 374 -14.54 -2.74 4.82
CA GLU A 374 -15.00 -1.40 5.19
C GLU A 374 -15.69 -1.49 6.55
N ILE A 375 -15.43 -0.51 7.43
CA ILE A 375 -16.15 -0.40 8.71
C ILE A 375 -17.67 -0.44 8.49
N VAL A 376 -18.15 0.10 7.37
CA VAL A 376 -19.57 0.08 6.98
C VAL A 376 -20.08 -1.35 6.74
N ASP A 377 -19.30 -2.22 6.10
CA ASP A 377 -19.67 -3.62 5.89
C ASP A 377 -19.62 -4.43 7.20
N ILE A 378 -18.76 -4.03 8.13
CA ILE A 378 -18.63 -4.62 9.47
C ILE A 378 -19.84 -4.24 10.36
N LEU A 379 -20.43 -3.06 10.17
CA LEU A 379 -21.69 -2.68 10.82
C LEU A 379 -22.88 -3.53 10.34
N ALA A 380 -22.87 -3.92 9.06
CA ALA A 380 -23.89 -4.80 8.50
C ALA A 380 -23.96 -6.12 9.25
N ALA A 381 -22.78 -6.68 9.56
CA ALA A 381 -22.65 -7.89 10.36
C ALA A 381 -23.00 -7.68 11.84
N ALA A 382 -22.96 -6.45 12.35
CA ALA A 382 -23.39 -6.09 13.70
C ALA A 382 -24.91 -5.84 13.82
N GLY A 383 -25.69 -6.09 12.76
CA GLY A 383 -27.15 -6.07 12.78
C GLY A 383 -27.79 -4.80 12.22
N ILE A 384 -27.02 -3.87 11.65
CA ILE A 384 -27.55 -2.67 10.99
C ILE A 384 -27.75 -2.97 9.51
N LYS A 385 -28.97 -2.85 8.98
CA LYS A 385 -29.19 -3.02 7.53
C LYS A 385 -28.48 -1.90 6.79
N SER A 386 -27.45 -2.20 6.00
CA SER A 386 -26.73 -1.22 5.18
C SER A 386 -27.70 -0.45 4.30
N PRO A 387 -27.96 0.84 4.56
CA PRO A 387 -28.80 1.63 3.67
C PRO A 387 -27.92 2.25 2.58
N ASP A 388 -28.53 2.44 1.43
CA ASP A 388 -27.99 3.16 0.28
C ASP A 388 -27.48 4.57 0.66
N ILE A 389 -26.68 5.19 -0.21
CA ILE A 389 -25.89 6.44 -0.08
C ILE A 389 -26.66 7.70 0.42
N SER A 390 -27.96 7.58 0.73
CA SER A 390 -28.83 8.59 1.34
C SER A 390 -28.84 8.60 2.90
N ILE A 391 -27.81 8.04 3.53
CA ILE A 391 -27.76 7.68 4.97
C ILE A 391 -27.69 8.89 5.90
N LEU A 392 -28.83 9.44 6.34
CA LEU A 392 -29.01 10.20 7.60
C LEU A 392 -30.50 10.16 8.04
N SER A 393 -31.19 9.01 7.87
CA SER A 393 -32.58 8.85 8.33
C SER A 393 -32.63 8.85 9.86
N ASP A 394 -33.75 9.30 10.44
CA ASP A 394 -33.92 9.28 11.90
C ASP A 394 -33.88 7.86 12.47
N GLU A 395 -34.31 6.87 11.69
CA GLU A 395 -34.26 5.45 12.01
C GLU A 395 -32.80 4.97 12.16
N PHE A 396 -31.94 5.25 11.17
CA PHE A 396 -30.53 4.88 11.21
C PHE A 396 -29.79 5.56 12.36
N LEU A 397 -30.03 6.86 12.58
CA LEU A 397 -29.39 7.60 13.67
C LEU A 397 -29.81 7.05 15.05
N ALA A 398 -31.06 6.60 15.18
CA ALA A 398 -31.54 5.93 16.39
C ALA A 398 -30.88 4.56 16.60
N GLU A 399 -30.73 3.76 15.54
CA GLU A 399 -30.00 2.48 15.60
C GLU A 399 -28.54 2.67 16.02
N VAL A 400 -27.82 3.61 15.38
CA VAL A 400 -26.43 3.95 15.71
C VAL A 400 -26.30 4.42 17.16
N GLN A 401 -27.25 5.22 17.66
CA GLN A 401 -27.28 5.68 19.04
C GLN A 401 -27.43 4.52 20.03
N GLN A 402 -28.16 3.46 19.67
CA GLN A 402 -28.45 2.31 20.53
C GLN A 402 -27.38 1.22 20.49
N MET A 403 -26.44 1.24 19.54
CA MET A 403 -25.38 0.24 19.41
C MET A 403 -24.60 0.01 20.72
N GLU A 404 -24.33 -1.25 21.06
CA GLU A 404 -23.47 -1.58 22.21
C GLU A 404 -22.02 -1.13 21.99
N LYS A 405 -21.48 -1.33 20.79
CA LYS A 405 -20.12 -0.96 20.37
C LYS A 405 -20.03 0.53 20.02
N LYS A 406 -19.95 1.39 21.04
CA LYS A 406 -20.02 2.86 20.89
C LYS A 406 -18.86 3.46 20.10
N ASN A 407 -17.65 2.93 20.25
CA ASN A 407 -16.49 3.46 19.53
C ASN A 407 -16.57 3.13 18.03
N LEU A 408 -17.01 1.92 17.70
CA LEU A 408 -17.29 1.51 16.32
C LEU A 408 -18.42 2.35 15.72
N ALA A 409 -19.51 2.60 16.46
CA ALA A 409 -20.63 3.44 16.04
C ALA A 409 -20.19 4.88 15.70
N LEU A 410 -19.37 5.48 16.57
CA LEU A 410 -18.79 6.80 16.36
C LEU A 410 -17.94 6.83 15.09
N GLU A 411 -17.04 5.87 14.95
CA GLU A 411 -16.10 5.82 13.83
C GLU A 411 -16.81 5.61 12.47
N ALA A 412 -17.85 4.79 12.47
CA ALA A 412 -18.75 4.61 11.35
C ALA A 412 -19.48 5.91 10.97
N LEU A 413 -20.14 6.55 11.94
CA LEU A 413 -20.90 7.77 11.70
C LEU A 413 -19.99 8.92 11.22
N ARG A 414 -18.78 9.03 11.81
CA ARG A 414 -17.76 9.98 11.37
C ARG A 414 -17.38 9.78 9.90
N LYS A 415 -17.17 8.52 9.47
CA LYS A 415 -16.86 8.20 8.06
C LYS A 415 -18.01 8.58 7.14
N LEU A 416 -19.24 8.16 7.47
CA LEU A 416 -20.43 8.44 6.67
C LEU A 416 -20.68 9.95 6.53
N LEU A 417 -20.50 10.71 7.60
CA LEU A 417 -20.59 12.17 7.58
C LEU A 417 -19.50 12.79 6.71
N ALA A 418 -18.25 12.35 6.84
CA ALA A 418 -17.14 12.86 6.02
C ALA A 418 -17.38 12.60 4.52
N ASP A 419 -17.81 11.39 4.15
CA ASP A 419 -18.13 11.02 2.77
C ASP A 419 -19.34 11.80 2.25
N GLY A 420 -20.38 11.95 3.07
CA GLY A 420 -21.57 12.74 2.78
C GLY A 420 -21.25 14.22 2.54
N ILE A 421 -20.49 14.86 3.44
CA ILE A 421 -20.04 16.25 3.31
C ILE A 421 -19.20 16.39 2.03
N ARG A 422 -18.27 15.47 1.78
CA ARG A 422 -17.40 15.54 0.61
C ARG A 422 -18.15 15.36 -0.71
N SER A 423 -19.11 14.45 -0.78
CA SER A 423 -19.94 14.27 -1.98
C SER A 423 -20.64 15.58 -2.38
N ARG A 424 -20.96 16.42 -1.38
CA ARG A 424 -21.57 17.74 -1.53
C ARG A 424 -20.59 18.89 -1.74
N SER A 425 -19.28 18.65 -1.61
CA SER A 425 -18.25 19.68 -1.83
C SER A 425 -18.33 20.34 -3.20
N LYS A 426 -18.86 19.62 -4.19
CA LYS A 426 -19.08 20.11 -5.55
C LYS A 426 -20.32 20.99 -5.71
N ALA A 427 -21.30 20.85 -4.83
CA ALA A 427 -22.57 21.57 -4.88
C ALA A 427 -22.52 22.87 -4.07
N ASN A 428 -22.02 22.84 -2.84
CA ASN A 428 -22.01 24.02 -1.94
C ASN A 428 -20.74 24.05 -1.07
N VAL A 429 -19.80 24.92 -1.45
CA VAL A 429 -18.47 25.03 -0.82
C VAL A 429 -18.57 25.61 0.60
N VAL A 430 -19.49 26.55 0.83
CA VAL A 430 -19.65 27.20 2.14
C VAL A 430 -20.20 26.24 3.17
N GLN A 431 -21.31 25.56 2.87
CA GLN A 431 -21.86 24.54 3.75
C GLN A 431 -20.87 23.39 3.98
N THR A 432 -20.20 22.93 2.92
CA THR A 432 -19.20 21.86 3.03
C THR A 432 -18.08 22.25 3.99
N LYS A 433 -17.55 23.48 3.87
CA LYS A 433 -16.51 23.99 4.77
C LYS A 433 -17.02 24.04 6.22
N ALA A 434 -18.18 24.64 6.46
CA ALA A 434 -18.75 24.76 7.80
C ALA A 434 -19.01 23.39 8.46
N PHE A 435 -19.56 22.43 7.71
CA PHE A 435 -19.80 21.08 8.24
C PHE A 435 -18.49 20.29 8.43
N SER A 436 -17.49 20.47 7.56
CA SER A 436 -16.18 19.84 7.72
C SER A 436 -15.47 20.35 8.97
N GLU A 437 -15.45 21.67 9.19
CA GLU A 437 -14.86 22.28 10.39
C GLU A 437 -15.56 21.80 11.68
N ARG A 438 -16.89 21.70 11.68
CA ARG A 438 -17.65 21.15 12.82
C ARG A 438 -17.34 19.67 13.07
N LEU A 439 -17.23 18.87 12.02
CA LEU A 439 -16.84 17.46 12.13
C LEU A 439 -15.43 17.33 12.71
N GLU A 440 -14.47 18.10 12.18
CA GLU A 440 -13.08 18.11 12.63
C GLU A 440 -12.96 18.59 14.09
N ASP A 441 -13.70 19.61 14.49
CA ASP A 441 -13.72 20.10 15.87
C ASP A 441 -14.27 19.07 16.86
N ALA A 442 -15.41 18.43 16.55
CA ALA A 442 -15.99 17.37 17.38
C ALA A 442 -15.00 16.22 17.58
N VAL A 443 -14.32 15.82 16.51
CA VAL A 443 -13.30 14.75 16.53
C VAL A 443 -12.02 15.19 17.25
N ALA A 444 -11.62 16.46 17.11
CA ALA A 444 -10.47 17.00 17.82
C ALA A 444 -10.72 17.06 19.34
N ARG A 445 -11.92 17.47 19.77
CA ARG A 445 -12.32 17.50 21.18
C ARG A 445 -12.42 16.09 21.77
N TYR A 446 -12.91 15.13 20.99
CA TYR A 446 -12.85 13.70 21.34
C TYR A 446 -11.41 13.22 21.56
N HIS A 447 -10.51 13.43 20.60
CA HIS A 447 -9.11 13.02 20.72
C HIS A 447 -8.36 13.77 21.83
N ALA A 448 -8.81 14.96 22.20
CA ALA A 448 -8.31 15.70 23.34
C ALA A 448 -8.82 15.14 24.69
N ASN A 449 -9.73 14.16 24.70
CA ASN A 449 -10.49 13.69 25.86
C ASN A 449 -11.27 14.82 26.56
N ALA A 450 -11.65 15.85 25.81
CA ALA A 450 -12.46 16.95 26.33
C ALA A 450 -13.94 16.53 26.47
N ILE A 451 -14.36 15.49 25.76
CA ILE A 451 -15.70 14.91 25.73
C ILE A 451 -15.62 13.39 25.60
N THR A 452 -16.62 12.70 26.12
CA THR A 452 -16.78 11.24 26.09
C THR A 452 -17.24 10.74 24.72
N THR A 453 -17.04 9.45 24.43
CA THR A 453 -17.55 8.81 23.20
C THR A 453 -19.04 9.05 22.98
N ALA A 454 -19.85 9.01 24.04
CA ALA A 454 -21.29 9.21 23.96
C ALA A 454 -21.65 10.67 23.58
N GLU A 455 -20.94 11.65 24.16
CA GLU A 455 -21.15 13.07 23.86
C GLU A 455 -20.76 13.39 22.41
N VAL A 456 -19.63 12.87 21.95
CA VAL A 456 -19.18 13.04 20.55
C VAL A 456 -20.17 12.40 19.59
N LEU A 457 -20.63 11.18 19.89
CA LEU A 457 -21.62 10.50 19.08
C LEU A 457 -22.90 11.33 18.94
N GLN A 458 -23.35 11.96 20.04
CA GLN A 458 -24.50 12.86 20.03
C GLN A 458 -24.24 14.12 19.18
N GLU A 459 -23.05 14.71 19.24
CA GLU A 459 -22.68 15.85 18.39
C GLU A 459 -22.67 15.46 16.90
N LEU A 460 -22.16 14.27 16.56
CA LEU A 460 -22.18 13.75 15.20
C LEU A 460 -23.62 13.49 14.71
N ILE A 461 -24.48 12.95 15.57
CA ILE A 461 -25.92 12.80 15.27
C ILE A 461 -26.58 14.15 15.04
N GLN A 462 -26.23 15.18 15.82
CA GLN A 462 -26.76 16.52 15.60
C GLN A 462 -26.24 17.12 14.29
N LEU A 463 -24.94 16.95 13.99
CA LEU A 463 -24.36 17.38 12.72
C LEU A 463 -25.06 16.70 11.52
N ALA A 464 -25.39 15.41 11.64
CA ALA A 464 -26.20 14.71 10.64
C ALA A 464 -27.56 15.38 10.41
N LYS A 465 -28.29 15.67 11.49
CA LYS A 465 -29.59 16.35 11.41
C LYS A 465 -29.48 17.74 10.78
N ASP A 466 -28.43 18.48 11.10
CA ASP A 466 -28.17 19.80 10.54
C ASP A 466 -27.88 19.74 9.03
N ILE A 467 -27.06 18.78 8.57
CA ILE A 467 -26.77 18.54 7.15
C ILE A 467 -28.06 18.16 6.37
N ARG A 468 -28.97 17.44 7.01
CA ARG A 468 -30.27 17.09 6.43
C ARG A 468 -31.21 18.30 6.36
N THR A 469 -31.28 19.08 7.43
CA THR A 469 -32.12 20.29 7.50
C THR A 469 -31.67 21.32 6.48
N ALA A 470 -30.35 21.48 6.31
CA ALA A 470 -29.77 22.35 5.28
C ALA A 470 -30.16 21.92 3.85
N ARG A 471 -30.35 20.61 3.62
CA ARG A 471 -30.86 20.09 2.34
C ARG A 471 -32.35 20.44 2.14
N GLN A 472 -33.19 20.19 3.14
CA GLN A 472 -34.63 20.46 3.06
C GLN A 472 -34.95 21.95 2.90
N ARG A 473 -34.18 22.83 3.56
CA ARG A 473 -34.34 24.28 3.41
C ARG A 473 -34.22 24.74 1.96
N GLY A 474 -33.38 24.06 1.19
CA GLY A 474 -33.27 24.33 -0.24
C GLY A 474 -34.58 24.12 -0.98
N GLU A 475 -35.18 22.96 -0.79
CA GLU A 475 -36.45 22.55 -1.39
C GLU A 475 -37.62 23.47 -0.99
N GLU A 476 -37.66 23.95 0.26
CA GLU A 476 -38.72 24.84 0.76
C GLU A 476 -38.57 26.31 0.32
N SER A 477 -37.36 26.76 0.01
CA SER A 477 -37.07 28.16 -0.34
C SER A 477 -37.44 28.55 -1.77
N GLY A 478 -37.82 27.59 -2.62
CA GLY A 478 -38.14 27.79 -4.03
C GLY A 478 -36.92 28.09 -4.91
N LEU A 479 -35.71 28.03 -4.34
CA LEU A 479 -34.44 28.16 -5.05
C LEU A 479 -33.96 26.78 -5.52
N SER A 480 -33.28 26.73 -6.66
CA SER A 480 -32.54 25.54 -7.09
C SER A 480 -31.28 25.32 -6.25
N ASP A 481 -30.79 24.09 -6.20
CA ASP A 481 -29.57 23.71 -5.46
C ASP A 481 -28.36 24.61 -5.79
N GLU A 482 -28.23 25.03 -7.05
CA GLU A 482 -27.16 25.91 -7.50
C GLU A 482 -27.34 27.35 -6.97
N GLU A 483 -28.58 27.86 -6.92
CA GLU A 483 -28.89 29.19 -6.39
C GLU A 483 -28.68 29.25 -4.88
N ILE A 484 -29.05 28.20 -4.15
CA ILE A 484 -28.81 28.10 -2.70
C ILE A 484 -27.31 28.17 -2.40
N ALA A 485 -26.48 27.53 -3.24
CA ALA A 485 -25.05 27.58 -3.05
C ALA A 485 -24.47 28.99 -3.25
N PHE A 486 -24.99 29.76 -4.20
CA PHE A 486 -24.62 31.18 -4.34
C PHE A 486 -25.21 32.05 -3.23
N TYR A 487 -26.43 31.76 -2.77
CA TYR A 487 -27.03 32.43 -1.63
C TYR A 487 -26.17 32.25 -0.37
N ASP A 488 -25.77 31.02 -0.05
CA ASP A 488 -24.91 30.72 1.10
C ASP A 488 -23.53 31.39 0.97
N ALA A 489 -22.97 31.45 -0.25
CA ALA A 489 -21.73 32.16 -0.53
C ALA A 489 -21.80 33.68 -0.25
N LEU A 490 -22.98 34.28 -0.42
CA LEU A 490 -23.22 35.68 -0.09
C LEU A 490 -23.53 35.86 1.40
N ALA A 491 -24.29 34.93 1.97
CA ALA A 491 -24.75 34.96 3.35
C ALA A 491 -23.67 34.57 4.37
N GLU A 492 -22.50 34.07 3.95
CA GLU A 492 -21.34 33.81 4.83
C GLU A 492 -20.96 35.02 5.69
N ASN A 493 -21.26 36.25 5.22
CA ASN A 493 -21.13 37.46 6.02
C ASN A 493 -22.47 37.80 6.70
N GLU A 494 -22.60 37.48 7.99
CA GLU A 494 -23.84 37.73 8.77
C GLU A 494 -24.30 39.20 8.71
N SER A 495 -23.37 40.15 8.72
CA SER A 495 -23.67 41.58 8.58
C SER A 495 -24.31 41.91 7.23
N ALA A 496 -23.92 41.25 6.14
CA ALA A 496 -24.53 41.46 4.83
C ALA A 496 -25.96 40.90 4.80
N LEU A 497 -26.20 39.75 5.43
CA LEU A 497 -27.54 39.18 5.57
C LEU A 497 -28.47 40.13 6.36
N GLN A 498 -27.99 40.68 7.48
CA GLN A 498 -28.76 41.62 8.30
C GLN A 498 -29.07 42.94 7.59
N ILE A 499 -28.13 43.47 6.80
CA ILE A 499 -28.28 44.75 6.08
C ILE A 499 -29.16 44.61 4.84
N MET A 500 -29.02 43.51 4.10
CA MET A 500 -29.66 43.32 2.80
C MET A 500 -31.01 42.62 2.88
N GLY A 501 -31.17 41.73 3.87
CA GLY A 501 -32.33 40.83 3.96
C GLY A 501 -32.26 39.67 2.96
N ASP A 502 -33.03 38.63 3.25
CA ASP A 502 -33.06 37.36 2.51
C ASP A 502 -33.44 37.56 1.03
N ASP A 503 -34.54 38.29 0.74
CA ASP A 503 -35.04 38.50 -0.61
C ASP A 503 -34.01 39.11 -1.57
N LYS A 504 -33.19 40.06 -1.10
CA LYS A 504 -32.15 40.68 -1.95
C LYS A 504 -31.00 39.71 -2.23
N LEU A 505 -30.58 38.94 -1.24
CA LEU A 505 -29.52 37.95 -1.46
C LEU A 505 -29.96 36.85 -2.41
N ARG A 506 -31.23 36.43 -2.37
CA ARG A 506 -31.81 35.49 -3.34
C ARG A 506 -31.78 36.03 -4.77
N LEU A 507 -32.15 37.30 -4.96
CA LEU A 507 -32.07 37.95 -6.27
C LEU A 507 -30.62 38.02 -6.80
N ILE A 508 -29.66 38.34 -5.92
CA ILE A 508 -28.24 38.36 -6.28
C ILE A 508 -27.77 36.95 -6.67
N ALA A 509 -28.14 35.93 -5.88
CA ALA A 509 -27.78 34.54 -6.15
C ALA A 509 -28.32 34.06 -7.51
N HIS A 510 -29.58 34.37 -7.82
CA HIS A 510 -30.18 34.09 -9.12
C HIS A 510 -29.43 34.79 -10.27
N GLU A 511 -29.18 36.10 -10.16
CA GLU A 511 -28.48 36.85 -11.20
C GLU A 511 -27.02 36.38 -11.36
N LEU A 512 -26.34 36.00 -10.28
CA LEU A 512 -25.01 35.41 -10.32
C LEU A 512 -25.01 34.09 -11.10
N LEU A 513 -25.97 33.20 -10.82
CA LEU A 513 -26.06 31.91 -11.51
C LEU A 513 -26.33 32.09 -13.01
N VAL A 514 -27.31 32.93 -13.36
CA VAL A 514 -27.64 33.24 -14.76
C VAL A 514 -26.43 33.83 -15.48
N SER A 515 -25.80 34.85 -14.89
CA SER A 515 -24.64 35.52 -15.47
C SER A 515 -23.45 34.57 -15.60
N LEU A 516 -23.25 33.66 -14.65
CA LEU A 516 -22.20 32.65 -14.71
C LEU A 516 -22.41 31.68 -15.87
N ARG A 517 -23.63 31.16 -16.05
CA ARG A 517 -23.99 30.25 -17.15
C ARG A 517 -23.77 30.87 -18.53
N GLU A 518 -23.97 32.17 -18.67
CA GLU A 518 -23.76 32.90 -19.93
C GLU A 518 -22.28 33.20 -20.24
N ASN A 519 -21.43 33.32 -19.21
CA ASN A 519 -20.07 33.85 -19.36
C ASN A 519 -18.94 32.84 -19.07
N VAL A 520 -19.27 31.64 -18.59
CA VAL A 520 -18.29 30.57 -18.32
C VAL A 520 -17.76 29.96 -19.62
N SER A 521 -16.43 29.95 -19.75
CA SER A 521 -15.72 29.16 -20.77
C SER A 521 -15.13 27.88 -20.15
N VAL A 522 -14.89 26.86 -20.99
CA VAL A 522 -14.12 25.67 -20.58
C VAL A 522 -12.76 26.12 -20.01
N ASP A 523 -12.39 25.57 -18.84
CA ASP A 523 -11.18 25.88 -18.07
C ASP A 523 -11.01 27.33 -17.61
N TRP A 524 -12.09 28.10 -17.42
CA TRP A 524 -12.00 29.49 -16.97
C TRP A 524 -11.24 29.67 -15.64
N ALA A 525 -11.30 28.67 -14.75
CA ALA A 525 -10.62 28.67 -13.46
C ALA A 525 -9.09 28.63 -13.56
N HIS A 526 -8.55 28.02 -14.63
CA HIS A 526 -7.10 27.90 -14.86
C HIS A 526 -6.52 29.01 -15.75
N ARG A 527 -7.36 29.94 -16.25
CA ARG A 527 -6.92 31.05 -17.10
C ARG A 527 -7.08 32.39 -16.39
N ASP A 528 -5.96 33.04 -16.08
CA ASP A 528 -5.95 34.32 -15.33
C ASP A 528 -6.86 35.40 -15.94
N SER A 529 -6.88 35.52 -17.27
CA SER A 529 -7.73 36.48 -17.98
C SER A 529 -9.23 36.16 -17.91
N ALA A 530 -9.61 34.88 -17.82
CA ALA A 530 -11.00 34.47 -17.67
C ALA A 530 -11.45 34.64 -16.20
N ARG A 531 -10.60 34.27 -15.25
CA ARG A 531 -10.84 34.48 -13.81
C ARG A 531 -10.98 35.97 -13.46
N ALA A 532 -10.15 36.83 -14.04
CA ALA A 532 -10.25 38.28 -13.86
C ALA A 532 -11.57 38.85 -14.40
N ARG A 533 -12.03 38.38 -15.58
CA ARG A 533 -13.35 38.76 -16.14
C ARG A 533 -14.49 38.34 -15.24
N MET A 534 -14.44 37.11 -14.72
CA MET A 534 -15.46 36.60 -13.78
C MET A 534 -15.49 37.43 -12.50
N ARG A 535 -14.32 37.80 -11.96
CA ARG A 535 -14.22 38.67 -10.78
C ARG A 535 -14.89 40.03 -11.01
N VAL A 536 -14.69 40.64 -12.18
CA VAL A 536 -15.31 41.92 -12.54
C VAL A 536 -16.82 41.78 -12.67
N LEU A 537 -17.31 40.69 -13.25
CA LEU A 537 -18.73 40.38 -13.38
C LEU A 537 -19.40 40.28 -12.00
N VAL A 538 -18.85 39.46 -11.10
CA VAL A 538 -19.34 39.31 -9.73
C VAL A 538 -19.36 40.66 -9.00
N LYS A 539 -18.26 41.44 -9.06
CA LYS A 539 -18.21 42.78 -8.45
C LYS A 539 -19.31 43.72 -8.98
N ARG A 540 -19.61 43.67 -10.27
CA ARG A 540 -20.64 44.49 -10.90
C ARG A 540 -22.03 44.14 -10.36
N ILE A 541 -22.34 42.85 -10.29
CA ILE A 541 -23.64 42.35 -9.78
C ILE A 541 -23.80 42.74 -8.30
N LEU A 542 -22.78 42.52 -7.48
CA LEU A 542 -22.80 42.93 -6.07
C LEU A 542 -23.04 44.43 -5.90
N ARG A 543 -22.42 45.29 -6.72
CA ARG A 543 -22.65 46.75 -6.68
C ARG A 543 -24.07 47.13 -7.13
N LYS A 544 -24.60 46.47 -8.16
CA LYS A 544 -25.95 46.72 -8.69
C LYS A 544 -27.02 46.56 -7.62
N TYR A 545 -26.87 45.57 -6.74
CA TYR A 545 -27.82 45.29 -5.66
C TYR A 545 -27.47 45.95 -4.31
N GLY A 546 -26.41 46.76 -4.27
CA GLY A 546 -26.02 47.49 -3.06
C GLY A 546 -25.39 46.61 -1.97
N TYR A 547 -24.64 45.56 -2.35
CA TYR A 547 -23.87 44.76 -1.40
C TYR A 547 -22.81 45.63 -0.69
N PRO A 548 -22.66 45.54 0.65
CA PRO A 548 -21.75 46.40 1.42
C PRO A 548 -20.32 46.43 0.84
N PRO A 549 -19.76 47.60 0.50
CA PRO A 549 -18.45 47.70 -0.17
C PRO A 549 -17.28 47.15 0.65
N ASP A 550 -17.36 47.24 1.97
CA ASP A 550 -16.40 46.71 2.95
C ASP A 550 -16.38 45.17 3.01
N LEU A 551 -17.51 44.53 2.70
CA LEU A 551 -17.66 43.07 2.68
C LEU A 551 -17.54 42.47 1.27
N GLN A 552 -17.51 43.33 0.24
CA GLN A 552 -17.59 42.92 -1.16
C GLN A 552 -16.40 42.05 -1.61
N ASP A 553 -15.17 42.35 -1.21
CA ASP A 553 -14.01 41.58 -1.67
C ASP A 553 -13.98 40.15 -1.12
N ALA A 554 -14.42 39.93 0.13
CA ALA A 554 -14.57 38.60 0.71
C ALA A 554 -15.66 37.79 -0.01
N ALA A 555 -16.84 38.40 -0.19
CA ALA A 555 -17.96 37.76 -0.91
C ALA A 555 -17.58 37.37 -2.35
N VAL A 556 -16.83 38.22 -3.05
CA VAL A 556 -16.33 37.91 -4.40
C VAL A 556 -15.44 36.66 -4.40
N GLN A 557 -14.56 36.49 -3.42
CA GLN A 557 -13.70 35.31 -3.34
C GLN A 557 -14.48 34.03 -3.05
N THR A 558 -15.48 34.09 -2.18
CA THR A 558 -16.34 32.94 -1.86
C THR A 558 -17.21 32.57 -3.06
N VAL A 559 -17.84 33.55 -3.72
CA VAL A 559 -18.64 33.33 -4.94
C VAL A 559 -17.80 32.75 -6.08
N LEU A 560 -16.56 33.21 -6.28
CA LEU A 560 -15.68 32.64 -7.31
C LEU A 560 -15.29 31.19 -7.02
N ARG A 561 -15.02 30.84 -5.75
CA ARG A 561 -14.77 29.44 -5.34
C ARG A 561 -16.00 28.56 -5.55
N GLN A 562 -17.19 29.07 -5.23
CA GLN A 562 -18.45 28.39 -5.48
C GLN A 562 -18.69 28.16 -6.99
N ALA A 563 -18.43 29.18 -7.82
CA ALA A 563 -18.54 29.07 -9.27
C ALA A 563 -17.56 28.02 -9.85
N GLU A 564 -16.33 27.97 -9.35
CA GLU A 564 -15.32 26.98 -9.77
C GLU A 564 -15.77 25.56 -9.45
N ALA A 565 -16.25 25.32 -8.22
CA ALA A 565 -16.77 24.01 -7.82
C ALA A 565 -17.97 23.57 -8.68
N LEU A 566 -18.94 24.47 -8.89
CA LEU A 566 -20.16 24.19 -9.62
C LEU A 566 -19.89 23.89 -11.11
N THR A 567 -19.05 24.71 -11.77
CA THR A 567 -18.74 24.56 -13.19
C THR A 567 -18.00 23.27 -13.53
N SER A 568 -17.30 22.68 -12.56
CA SER A 568 -16.67 21.35 -12.72
C SER A 568 -17.68 20.19 -12.90
N THR A 569 -18.95 20.42 -12.57
CA THR A 569 -20.02 19.42 -12.68
C THR A 569 -20.88 19.57 -13.93
N TRP A 570 -20.77 20.68 -14.65
CA TRP A 570 -21.55 20.92 -15.85
C TRP A 570 -21.07 20.01 -16.99
N PRO A 571 -21.99 19.42 -17.77
CA PRO A 571 -21.61 18.65 -18.94
C PRO A 571 -20.81 19.54 -19.89
N LEU A 572 -19.66 19.04 -20.34
CA LEU A 572 -18.80 19.71 -21.32
C LEU A 572 -19.65 20.10 -22.54
N ARG A 573 -20.02 21.38 -22.65
CA ARG A 573 -20.56 21.91 -23.89
C ARG A 573 -19.38 22.09 -24.83
N GLY A 574 -19.29 21.18 -25.81
CA GLY A 574 -18.31 21.20 -26.90
C GLY A 574 -18.46 22.40 -27.81
#